data_AF-A0A3Q3LE61-F1
#
_entry.id   AF-A0A3Q3LE61-F1
#
_cell.length_a   1.000
_cell.length_b   1.000
_cell.length_c   1.000
_cell.angle_alpha   90.00
_cell.angle_beta   90.00
_cell.angle_gamma   90.00
#
_symmetry.space_group_name_H-M   'P 1'
#
loop_
_entity.id
_entity.type
_entity.pdbx_description
1 polymer ?
#
loop_
_entity_poly.entity_id
_entity_poly.type
_entity_poly.pdbx_seq_one_letter_code
_entity_poly.pdbx_strand_id
1 'polypeptide(L)'
;MAAHPGKNNISGKLGGKEAQPLIIAKSPAEEQRLRLERLMRNPDKPAPIPDRPKEWNPRAPPEFVRDVMGSSAGAGSGEFHVYRHLRRREYQRQDFLDTMAAKQEKDLDYLDKVEQNKKAAEDRTAKRRKKREKLKQKKLLAKKAKLEAQSEKDADKSSDSSEEEDEEDREDREDDAEAPSFIMGKK
;
A
#
# COMPACT_ATOMS: atom_id res chain seq x y z
N MET A 1 -16.90 -27.95 -62.56
CA MET A 1 -17.05 -27.29 -61.24
C MET A 1 -16.09 -26.12 -61.20
N ALA A 2 -16.61 -24.90 -61.39
CA ALA A 2 -15.81 -23.67 -61.37
C ALA A 2 -15.64 -23.19 -59.92
N ALA A 3 -14.40 -22.95 -59.49
CA ALA A 3 -14.07 -22.46 -58.16
C ALA A 3 -14.12 -20.92 -58.14
N HIS A 4 -14.97 -20.35 -57.29
CA HIS A 4 -15.00 -18.91 -57.01
C HIS A 4 -13.86 -18.54 -56.04
N PRO A 5 -13.01 -17.54 -56.33
CA PRO A 5 -12.03 -17.07 -55.36
C PRO A 5 -12.73 -16.24 -54.27
N GLY A 6 -12.56 -16.67 -53.02
CA GLY A 6 -13.07 -16.00 -51.84
C GLY A 6 -12.53 -14.56 -51.73
N LYS A 7 -13.46 -13.62 -51.52
CA LYS A 7 -13.15 -12.23 -51.22
C LYS A 7 -12.53 -12.17 -49.83
N ASN A 8 -11.25 -11.86 -49.75
CA ASN A 8 -10.56 -11.52 -48.50
C ASN A 8 -11.19 -10.25 -47.94
N ASN A 9 -11.98 -10.39 -46.87
CA ASN A 9 -12.48 -9.28 -46.05
C ASN A 9 -11.30 -8.68 -45.27
N ILE A 10 -10.49 -7.86 -45.95
CA ILE A 10 -9.65 -6.86 -45.29
C ILE A 10 -10.62 -5.72 -44.94
N SER A 11 -11.24 -5.81 -43.78
CA SER A 11 -12.09 -4.74 -43.26
C SER A 11 -11.27 -3.44 -43.18
N GLY A 12 -11.86 -2.41 -43.76
CA GLY A 12 -11.28 -1.09 -44.04
C GLY A 12 -10.32 -0.55 -42.98
N LYS A 13 -9.10 -0.28 -43.43
CA LYS A 13 -8.20 0.70 -42.80
C LYS A 13 -8.76 2.11 -43.10
N LEU A 14 -9.87 2.45 -42.45
CA LEU A 14 -10.46 3.79 -42.51
C LEU A 14 -9.84 4.65 -41.40
N GLY A 15 -9.26 5.78 -41.80
CA GLY A 15 -8.69 6.77 -40.90
C GLY A 15 -7.25 7.11 -41.24
N GLY A 16 -7.07 7.90 -42.31
CA GLY A 16 -5.81 8.60 -42.53
C GLY A 16 -5.44 9.37 -41.26
N LYS A 17 -4.24 9.13 -40.72
CA LYS A 17 -3.73 9.90 -39.59
C LYS A 17 -3.50 11.33 -40.10
N GLU A 18 -4.46 12.24 -39.90
CA GLU A 18 -4.21 13.64 -40.19
C GLU A 18 -3.02 14.07 -39.33
N ALA A 19 -1.96 14.52 -40.00
CA ALA A 19 -0.71 14.91 -39.37
C ALA A 19 -0.98 16.10 -38.45
N GLN A 20 -0.88 15.87 -37.14
CA GLN A 20 -1.04 16.92 -36.15
C GLN A 20 0.24 17.76 -36.09
N PRO A 21 0.14 19.10 -35.96
CA PRO A 21 1.30 19.92 -35.67
C PRO A 21 1.90 19.48 -34.32
N LEU A 22 3.22 19.39 -34.24
CA LEU A 22 3.91 19.10 -32.98
C LEU A 22 3.76 20.31 -32.04
N ILE A 23 2.77 20.24 -31.16
CA ILE A 23 2.57 21.23 -30.09
C ILE A 23 3.40 20.77 -28.90
N ILE A 24 4.41 21.58 -28.54
CA ILE A 24 5.18 21.39 -27.31
C ILE A 24 4.32 21.96 -26.17
N ALA A 25 3.91 21.10 -25.24
CA ALA A 25 3.17 21.53 -24.06
C ALA A 25 4.06 22.41 -23.17
N LYS A 26 3.53 23.54 -22.71
CA LYS A 26 4.18 24.48 -21.78
C LYS A 26 3.72 24.27 -20.34
N SER A 27 2.56 23.65 -20.14
CA SER A 27 1.93 23.38 -18.84
C SER A 27 1.54 21.89 -18.71
N PRO A 28 1.56 21.30 -17.50
CA PRO A 28 1.05 19.95 -17.26
C PRO A 28 -0.40 19.75 -17.71
N ALA A 29 -1.22 20.81 -17.63
CA ALA A 29 -2.60 20.78 -18.11
C ALA A 29 -2.68 20.62 -19.64
N GLU A 30 -1.75 21.24 -20.38
CA GLU A 30 -1.65 21.11 -21.83
C GLU A 30 -1.19 19.70 -22.24
N GLU A 31 -0.25 19.08 -21.49
CA GLU A 31 0.13 17.69 -21.74
C GLU A 31 -1.04 16.72 -21.57
N GLN A 32 -1.83 16.89 -20.51
CA GLN A 32 -3.01 16.08 -20.27
C GLN A 32 -4.05 16.30 -21.36
N ARG A 33 -4.29 17.56 -21.76
CA ARG A 33 -5.18 17.90 -22.87
C ARG A 33 -4.76 17.19 -24.16
N LEU A 34 -3.49 17.24 -24.54
CA LEU A 34 -2.98 16.57 -25.75
C LEU A 34 -3.14 15.03 -25.68
N ARG A 35 -2.89 14.42 -24.51
CA ARG A 35 -3.12 12.97 -24.29
C ARG A 35 -4.61 12.62 -24.39
N LEU A 36 -5.48 13.48 -23.86
CA LEU A 36 -6.93 13.31 -23.89
C LEU A 36 -7.47 13.47 -25.32
N GLU A 37 -7.05 14.51 -26.05
CA GLU A 37 -7.39 14.70 -27.48
C GLU A 37 -6.95 13.48 -28.32
N ARG A 38 -5.78 12.91 -28.04
CA ARG A 38 -5.30 11.68 -28.68
C ARG A 38 -6.20 10.47 -28.39
N LEU A 39 -6.71 10.35 -27.16
CA LEU A 39 -7.58 9.25 -26.76
C LEU A 39 -9.00 9.43 -27.34
N MET A 40 -9.54 10.65 -27.28
CA MET A 40 -10.86 11.01 -27.84
C MET A 40 -10.93 10.93 -29.35
N ARG A 41 -9.80 10.95 -30.06
CA ARG A 41 -9.78 10.73 -31.52
C ARG A 41 -10.34 9.37 -31.94
N ASN A 42 -10.25 8.36 -31.07
CA ASN A 42 -10.81 7.03 -31.30
C ASN A 42 -11.54 6.56 -30.04
N PRO A 43 -12.78 7.01 -29.80
CA PRO A 43 -13.50 6.70 -28.57
C PRO A 43 -13.89 5.22 -28.46
N ASP A 44 -14.04 4.52 -29.58
CA ASP A 44 -14.40 3.10 -29.62
C ASP A 44 -13.23 2.18 -29.22
N LYS A 45 -11.99 2.69 -29.24
CA LYS A 45 -10.81 1.90 -28.88
C LYS A 45 -10.61 1.95 -27.36
N PRO A 46 -10.63 0.81 -26.64
CA PRO A 46 -10.38 0.82 -25.20
C PRO A 46 -9.00 1.39 -24.90
N ALA A 47 -8.91 2.21 -23.86
CA ALA A 47 -7.66 2.78 -23.40
C ALA A 47 -6.71 1.65 -22.93
N PRO A 48 -5.44 1.65 -23.35
CA PRO A 48 -4.48 0.67 -22.86
C PRO A 48 -4.09 1.01 -21.42
N ILE A 49 -4.74 0.35 -20.45
CA ILE A 49 -4.36 0.40 -19.04
C ILE A 49 -3.30 -0.68 -18.83
N PRO A 50 -2.05 -0.34 -18.48
CA PRO A 50 -1.02 -1.34 -18.24
C PRO A 50 -1.34 -2.16 -16.99
N ASP A 51 -1.22 -3.48 -17.11
CA ASP A 51 -1.21 -4.36 -15.95
C ASP A 51 0.04 -4.12 -15.10
N ARG A 52 0.00 -4.61 -13.85
CA ARG A 52 1.16 -4.51 -12.94
C ARG A 52 2.41 -5.10 -13.61
N PRO A 53 3.55 -4.38 -13.58
CA PRO A 53 4.77 -4.88 -14.19
C PRO A 53 5.16 -6.19 -13.54
N LYS A 54 5.37 -7.23 -14.35
CA LYS A 54 5.81 -8.53 -13.87
C LYS A 54 7.24 -8.41 -13.35
N GLU A 55 7.48 -8.86 -12.12
CA GLU A 55 8.82 -8.96 -11.56
C GLU A 55 9.67 -9.92 -12.41
N TRP A 56 10.95 -9.59 -12.58
CA TRP A 56 11.87 -10.44 -13.33
C TRP A 56 12.13 -11.70 -12.51
N ASN A 57 11.89 -12.88 -13.11
CA ASN A 57 12.14 -14.17 -12.49
C ASN A 57 13.19 -14.92 -13.33
N PRO A 58 14.23 -15.53 -12.73
CA PRO A 58 15.14 -16.41 -13.45
C PRO A 58 14.36 -17.47 -14.25
N ARG A 59 14.81 -17.73 -15.48
CA ARG A 59 14.17 -18.76 -16.30
C ARG A 59 14.44 -20.13 -15.70
N ALA A 60 13.41 -20.97 -15.65
CA ALA A 60 13.55 -22.36 -15.24
C ALA A 60 14.61 -23.06 -16.12
N PRO A 61 15.45 -23.92 -15.53
CA PRO A 61 16.38 -24.74 -16.31
C PRO A 61 15.60 -25.64 -17.29
N PRO A 62 16.12 -25.89 -18.50
CA PRO A 62 15.48 -26.81 -19.43
C PRO A 62 15.53 -28.24 -18.88
N GLU A 63 14.42 -28.97 -19.01
CA GLU A 63 14.28 -30.35 -18.51
C GLU A 63 15.27 -31.33 -19.16
N PHE A 64 15.49 -31.21 -20.47
CA PHE A 64 16.38 -32.09 -21.22
C PHE A 64 17.36 -31.28 -22.07
N VAL A 65 18.64 -31.55 -21.89
CA VAL A 65 19.73 -31.08 -22.75
C VAL A 65 19.99 -32.16 -23.79
N ARG A 66 19.81 -31.84 -25.08
CA ARG A 66 19.88 -32.82 -26.18
C ARG A 66 21.27 -32.94 -26.78
N ASP A 67 22.09 -31.93 -26.57
CA ASP A 67 23.41 -31.70 -27.15
C ASP A 67 24.55 -32.09 -26.21
N VAL A 68 24.30 -32.99 -25.27
CA VAL A 68 25.32 -33.50 -24.34
C VAL A 68 26.27 -34.45 -25.08
N MET A 69 27.53 -34.03 -25.20
CA MET A 69 28.61 -34.88 -25.70
C MET A 69 29.06 -35.89 -24.62
N GLY A 70 29.62 -37.03 -25.03
CA GLY A 70 30.01 -38.11 -24.09
C GLY A 70 30.98 -37.66 -22.99
N SER A 71 30.89 -38.27 -21.81
CA SER A 71 31.61 -37.83 -20.60
C SER A 71 33.14 -37.87 -20.70
N SER A 72 33.70 -38.71 -21.59
CA SER A 72 35.13 -38.81 -21.85
C SER A 72 35.60 -37.99 -23.05
N ALA A 73 34.71 -37.24 -23.69
CA ALA A 73 35.06 -36.39 -24.82
C ALA A 73 35.88 -35.17 -24.34
N GLY A 74 36.83 -34.73 -25.16
CA GLY A 74 37.67 -33.56 -24.87
C GLY A 74 36.89 -32.24 -24.92
N ALA A 75 37.53 -31.16 -24.46
CA ALA A 75 36.95 -29.82 -24.52
C ALA A 75 36.79 -29.35 -25.98
N GLY A 76 35.55 -29.19 -26.43
CA GLY A 76 35.24 -28.63 -27.75
C GLY A 76 35.39 -27.10 -27.77
N SER A 77 35.42 -26.51 -28.97
CA SER A 77 35.52 -25.06 -29.15
C SER A 77 34.32 -24.27 -28.59
N GLY A 78 33.15 -24.91 -28.50
CA GLY A 78 31.92 -24.32 -27.96
C GLY A 78 31.77 -24.40 -26.44
N GLU A 79 32.55 -25.23 -25.76
CA GLU A 79 32.37 -25.54 -24.33
C GLU A 79 32.55 -24.30 -23.45
N PHE A 80 33.49 -23.43 -23.81
CA PHE A 80 33.70 -22.15 -23.12
C PHE A 80 32.44 -21.26 -23.14
N HIS A 81 31.74 -21.21 -24.27
CA HIS A 81 30.53 -20.39 -24.37
C HIS A 81 29.36 -21.01 -23.61
N VAL A 82 29.25 -22.34 -23.57
CA VAL A 82 28.27 -23.05 -22.74
C VAL A 82 28.49 -22.71 -21.27
N TYR A 83 29.71 -22.86 -20.76
CA TYR A 83 30.05 -22.48 -19.37
C TYR A 83 29.77 -21.00 -19.08
N ARG A 84 30.15 -20.09 -19.99
CA ARG A 84 29.88 -18.65 -19.83
C ARG A 84 28.39 -18.34 -19.69
N HIS A 85 27.54 -18.96 -20.50
CA HIS A 85 26.09 -18.77 -20.42
C HIS A 85 25.50 -19.41 -19.16
N LEU A 86 25.96 -20.60 -18.79
CA LEU A 86 25.54 -21.29 -17.57
C LEU A 86 25.91 -20.49 -16.33
N ARG A 87 27.16 -20.04 -16.21
CA ARG A 87 27.65 -19.23 -15.09
C ARG A 87 26.87 -17.93 -14.95
N ARG A 88 26.60 -17.24 -16.06
CA ARG A 88 25.79 -16.01 -16.04
C ARG A 88 24.37 -16.31 -15.56
N ARG A 89 23.73 -17.36 -16.06
CA ARG A 89 22.38 -17.77 -15.64
C ARG A 89 22.35 -18.11 -14.15
N GLU A 90 23.38 -18.79 -13.66
CA GLU A 90 23.46 -19.20 -12.26
C GLU A 90 23.69 -18.03 -11.32
N TYR A 91 24.59 -17.09 -11.64
CA TYR A 91 24.78 -15.88 -10.85
C TYR A 91 23.51 -15.03 -10.81
N GLN A 92 22.84 -14.84 -11.95
CA GLN A 92 21.56 -14.14 -11.98
C GLN A 92 20.48 -14.83 -11.14
N ARG A 93 20.48 -16.16 -11.07
CA ARG A 93 19.58 -16.94 -10.23
C ARG A 93 19.91 -16.76 -8.74
N GLN A 94 21.19 -16.82 -8.38
CA GLN A 94 21.65 -16.66 -7.00
C GLN A 94 21.38 -15.23 -6.50
N ASP A 95 21.76 -14.21 -7.27
CA ASP A 95 21.50 -12.80 -6.93
C ASP A 95 20.00 -12.55 -6.74
N PHE A 96 19.15 -13.17 -7.57
CA PHE A 96 17.69 -13.06 -7.41
C PHE A 96 17.19 -13.69 -6.11
N LEU A 97 17.68 -14.87 -5.75
CA LEU A 97 17.29 -15.50 -4.50
C LEU A 97 17.74 -14.69 -3.28
N ASP A 98 18.98 -14.19 -3.30
CA ASP A 98 19.54 -13.41 -2.20
C ASP A 98 18.79 -12.07 -2.05
N THR A 99 18.48 -11.39 -3.16
CA THR A 99 17.71 -10.15 -3.12
C THR A 99 16.26 -10.36 -2.70
N MET A 100 15.61 -11.45 -3.12
CA MET A 100 14.25 -11.79 -2.70
C MET A 100 14.19 -12.15 -1.22
N ALA A 101 15.13 -12.95 -0.72
CA ALA A 101 15.22 -13.27 0.70
C ALA A 101 15.42 -12.00 1.55
N ALA A 102 16.37 -11.15 1.18
CA ALA A 102 16.63 -9.89 1.87
C ALA A 102 15.44 -8.91 1.82
N LYS A 103 14.65 -8.93 0.75
CA LYS A 103 13.40 -8.13 0.65
C LYS A 103 12.33 -8.69 1.60
N GLN A 104 12.13 -10.01 1.60
CA GLN A 104 11.15 -10.67 2.46
C GLN A 104 11.45 -10.46 3.94
N GLU A 105 12.71 -10.60 4.37
CA GLU A 105 13.11 -10.34 5.77
C GLU A 105 12.78 -8.89 6.18
N LYS A 106 13.13 -7.91 5.35
CA LYS A 106 12.82 -6.49 5.62
C LYS A 106 11.33 -6.20 5.66
N ASP A 107 10.55 -6.84 4.79
CA ASP A 107 9.11 -6.68 4.74
C ASP A 107 8.47 -7.26 6.02
N LEU A 108 8.92 -8.43 6.48
CA LEU A 108 8.46 -9.03 7.75
C LEU A 108 8.83 -8.15 8.94
N ASP A 109 10.08 -7.70 9.04
CA ASP A 109 10.54 -6.79 10.10
C ASP A 109 9.73 -5.48 10.13
N TYR A 110 9.36 -4.97 8.95
CA TYR A 110 8.53 -3.78 8.84
C TYR A 110 7.10 -4.03 9.34
N LEU A 111 6.49 -5.14 8.93
CA LEU A 111 5.15 -5.51 9.37
C LEU A 111 5.10 -5.71 10.89
N ASP A 112 6.07 -6.41 11.46
CA ASP A 112 6.18 -6.63 12.90
C ASP A 112 6.30 -5.31 13.65
N LYS A 113 7.14 -4.39 13.19
CA LYS A 113 7.27 -3.04 13.78
C LYS A 113 5.96 -2.25 13.70
N VAL A 114 5.27 -2.30 12.56
CA VAL A 114 3.97 -1.63 12.40
C VAL A 114 2.93 -2.20 13.34
N GLU A 115 2.89 -3.53 13.51
CA GLU A 115 1.97 -4.19 14.44
C GLU A 115 2.28 -3.83 15.90
N GLN A 116 3.55 -3.83 16.29
CA GLN A 116 3.98 -3.43 17.64
C GLN A 116 3.57 -1.98 17.93
N ASN A 117 3.80 -1.07 16.98
CA ASN A 117 3.41 0.33 17.13
C ASN A 117 1.88 0.50 17.22
N LYS A 118 1.11 -0.27 16.44
CA LYS A 118 -0.36 -0.28 16.54
C LYS A 118 -0.83 -0.77 17.91
N LYS A 119 -0.29 -1.89 18.39
CA LYS A 119 -0.61 -2.44 19.73
C LYS A 119 -0.28 -1.44 20.83
N ALA A 120 0.91 -0.84 20.81
CA ALA A 120 1.31 0.18 21.78
C ALA A 120 0.37 1.41 21.76
N ALA A 121 -0.04 1.87 20.59
CA ALA A 121 -1.01 2.96 20.45
C ALA A 121 -2.41 2.56 20.96
N GLU A 122 -2.85 1.33 20.68
CA GLU A 122 -4.11 0.77 21.18
C GLU A 122 -4.11 0.63 22.71
N ASP A 123 -3.02 0.18 23.32
CA ASP A 123 -2.89 0.06 24.77
C ASP A 123 -2.93 1.43 25.45
N ARG A 124 -2.18 2.41 24.91
CA ARG A 124 -2.21 3.81 25.39
C ARG A 124 -3.62 4.39 25.27
N THR A 125 -4.29 4.21 24.13
CA THR A 125 -5.65 4.73 23.91
C THR A 125 -6.70 4.01 24.74
N ALA A 126 -6.57 2.70 24.96
CA ALA A 126 -7.45 1.89 25.81
C ALA A 126 -7.32 2.28 27.28
N LYS A 127 -6.11 2.51 27.79
CA LYS A 127 -5.87 3.03 29.14
C LYS A 127 -6.58 4.38 29.33
N ARG A 128 -6.38 5.32 28.40
CA ARG A 128 -7.04 6.65 28.41
C ARG A 128 -8.56 6.56 28.24
N ARG A 129 -9.06 5.62 27.43
CA ARG A 129 -10.51 5.35 27.25
C ARG A 129 -11.13 4.84 28.55
N LYS A 130 -10.53 3.82 29.17
CA LYS A 130 -10.98 3.27 30.47
C LYS A 130 -11.02 4.33 31.57
N LYS A 131 -10.00 5.22 31.66
CA LYS A 131 -10.00 6.35 32.60
C LYS A 131 -11.22 7.28 32.36
N ARG A 132 -11.47 7.67 31.11
CA ARG A 132 -12.62 8.53 30.74
C ARG A 132 -13.98 7.87 30.98
N GLU A 133 -14.10 6.56 30.73
CA GLU A 133 -15.33 5.81 30.97
C GLU A 133 -15.67 5.73 32.46
N LYS A 134 -14.68 5.45 33.33
CA LYS A 134 -14.86 5.48 34.79
C LYS A 134 -15.35 6.87 35.26
N LEU A 135 -14.74 7.94 34.76
CA LEU A 135 -15.14 9.31 35.11
C LEU A 135 -16.55 9.65 34.61
N LYS A 136 -16.92 9.21 33.39
CA LYS A 136 -18.30 9.33 32.87
C LYS A 136 -19.29 8.56 33.74
N GLN A 137 -18.98 7.34 34.14
CA GLN A 137 -19.84 6.52 35.02
C GLN A 137 -20.04 7.20 36.38
N LYS A 138 -18.96 7.67 37.03
CA LYS A 138 -19.05 8.44 38.29
C LYS A 138 -19.96 9.68 38.13
N LYS A 139 -19.79 10.46 37.06
CA LYS A 139 -20.64 11.64 36.77
C LYS A 139 -22.11 11.27 36.54
N LEU A 140 -22.38 10.15 35.86
CA LEU A 140 -23.76 9.69 35.65
C LEU A 140 -24.40 9.22 36.95
N LEU A 141 -23.68 8.50 37.81
CA LEU A 141 -24.16 8.08 39.12
C LEU A 141 -24.42 9.28 40.03
N ALA A 142 -23.52 10.26 40.07
CA ALA A 142 -23.73 11.50 40.84
C ALA A 142 -24.94 12.29 40.34
N LYS A 143 -25.19 12.36 39.03
CA LYS A 143 -26.40 12.98 38.47
C LYS A 143 -27.67 12.22 38.87
N LYS A 144 -27.65 10.89 38.83
CA LYS A 144 -28.80 10.07 39.28
C LYS A 144 -29.08 10.27 40.75
N ALA A 145 -28.07 10.22 41.60
CA ALA A 145 -28.20 10.49 43.04
C ALA A 145 -28.72 11.90 43.31
N LYS A 146 -28.27 12.92 42.57
CA LYS A 146 -28.82 14.29 42.68
C LYS A 146 -30.28 14.38 42.23
N LEU A 147 -30.69 13.66 41.19
CA LEU A 147 -32.09 13.62 40.74
C LEU A 147 -32.99 12.86 41.72
N GLU A 148 -32.52 11.75 42.30
CA GLU A 148 -33.23 11.03 43.38
C GLU A 148 -33.35 11.92 44.62
N ALA A 149 -32.26 12.57 45.05
CA ALA A 149 -32.27 13.51 46.16
C ALA A 149 -33.15 14.76 45.89
N GLN A 150 -33.27 15.22 44.65
CA GLN A 150 -34.22 16.28 44.27
C GLN A 150 -35.67 15.78 44.26
N SER A 151 -35.92 14.53 43.86
CA SER A 151 -37.26 13.93 43.92
C SER A 151 -37.73 13.68 45.36
N GLU A 152 -36.80 13.49 46.30
CA GLU A 152 -37.09 13.42 47.74
C GLU A 152 -37.14 14.81 48.41
N LYS A 153 -36.40 15.81 47.91
CA LYS A 153 -36.38 17.19 48.42
C LYS A 153 -37.47 18.12 47.86
N ASP A 154 -38.32 17.68 46.94
CA ASP A 154 -39.61 18.38 46.69
C ASP A 154 -40.62 18.18 47.84
N ALA A 155 -40.23 17.47 48.91
CA ALA A 155 -40.95 17.44 50.19
C ALA A 155 -40.33 18.30 51.29
N ASP A 156 -39.09 18.80 51.19
CA ASP A 156 -38.56 19.72 52.20
C ASP A 156 -37.43 20.63 51.69
N LYS A 157 -37.61 21.91 51.99
CA LYS A 157 -36.85 23.05 51.47
C LYS A 157 -35.55 23.22 52.27
N SER A 158 -34.54 23.77 51.60
CA SER A 158 -33.39 24.53 52.14
C SER A 158 -32.02 23.84 52.22
N SER A 159 -31.02 24.63 51.81
CA SER A 159 -29.65 24.72 52.31
C SER A 159 -28.77 23.46 52.28
N ASP A 160 -27.72 23.46 51.46
CA ASP A 160 -26.36 23.81 51.92
C ASP A 160 -25.30 23.34 50.93
N SER A 161 -24.24 24.14 50.89
CA SER A 161 -23.03 24.09 50.08
C SER A 161 -22.19 22.83 50.35
N SER A 162 -21.60 22.23 49.31
CA SER A 162 -20.38 21.44 49.49
C SER A 162 -19.63 21.30 48.15
N GLU A 163 -18.67 22.20 47.96
CA GLU A 163 -17.51 22.01 47.10
C GLU A 163 -16.56 21.04 47.82
N GLU A 164 -16.53 19.77 47.39
CA GLU A 164 -15.46 18.85 47.80
C GLU A 164 -14.42 18.75 46.68
N GLU A 165 -13.19 19.03 47.07
CA GLU A 165 -12.01 19.16 46.26
C GLU A 165 -11.55 17.80 45.70
N ASP A 166 -11.41 17.76 44.38
CA ASP A 166 -10.93 16.63 43.57
C ASP A 166 -9.37 16.53 43.69
N GLU A 167 -8.87 16.32 44.91
CA GLU A 167 -7.41 16.30 45.21
C GLU A 167 -6.71 14.97 44.86
N GLU A 168 -7.42 13.85 44.76
CA GLU A 168 -6.80 12.54 44.45
C GLU A 168 -6.48 12.33 42.96
N ASP A 169 -6.87 13.25 42.08
CA ASP A 169 -6.70 13.09 40.62
C ASP A 169 -5.49 13.88 40.07
N ARG A 170 -4.65 14.47 40.94
CA ARG A 170 -3.46 15.26 40.55
C ARG A 170 -2.16 14.45 40.44
N GLU A 171 -1.96 13.43 41.27
CA GLU A 171 -0.68 12.67 41.29
C GLU A 171 -0.47 11.81 40.04
N ASP A 172 -1.51 11.52 39.27
CA ASP A 172 -1.48 10.59 38.14
C ASP A 172 -1.45 11.30 36.77
N ARG A 173 -1.22 12.63 36.78
CA ARG A 173 -1.22 13.54 35.61
C ARG A 173 0.17 13.88 35.06
N GLU A 174 1.25 13.55 35.77
CA GLU A 174 2.56 14.14 35.49
C GLU A 174 3.46 13.40 34.46
N ASP A 175 3.17 12.16 34.05
CA ASP A 175 4.20 11.36 33.34
C ASP A 175 3.83 10.71 31.99
N ASP A 176 2.78 11.16 31.28
CA ASP A 176 2.44 10.58 29.95
C ASP A 176 2.10 11.63 28.86
N ALA A 177 2.64 12.84 29.02
CA ALA A 177 2.65 13.86 27.99
C ALA A 177 3.98 13.83 27.21
N GLU A 178 4.33 12.67 26.62
CA GLU A 178 5.34 12.66 25.56
C GLU A 178 4.91 13.63 24.46
N ALA A 179 5.81 14.55 24.12
CA ALA A 179 5.57 15.67 23.21
C ALA A 179 4.90 15.20 21.92
N PRO A 180 3.93 15.97 21.37
CA PRO A 180 3.29 15.63 20.11
C PRO A 180 4.34 15.51 19.01
N SER A 181 4.48 14.33 18.42
CA SER A 181 5.43 14.02 17.34
C SER A 181 5.13 14.73 16.01
N PHE A 182 4.17 15.66 15.99
CA PHE A 182 3.76 16.43 14.83
C PHE A 182 4.35 17.85 14.93
N ILE A 183 5.60 18.00 14.49
CA ILE A 183 6.17 19.32 14.21
C ILE A 183 5.59 19.74 12.86
N MET A 184 4.52 20.55 12.89
CA MET A 184 3.99 21.19 11.71
C MET A 184 5.06 22.18 11.22
N GLY A 185 5.76 21.82 10.14
CA GLY A 185 6.74 22.68 9.49
C GLY A 185 6.11 24.03 9.20
N LYS A 186 6.61 25.07 9.86
CA LYS A 186 6.23 26.46 9.61
C LYS A 186 6.74 26.81 8.21
N LYS A 187 5.83 27.21 7.33
CA LYS A 187 6.11 27.74 5.99
C LYS A 187 7.13 28.89 6.04
#